data_AF-A0A962YYX1-F1
#
_entry.id   AF-A0A962YYX1-F1
#
_cell.length_a   1.000
_cell.length_b   1.000
_cell.length_c   1.000
_cell.angle_alpha   90.00
_cell.angle_beta   90.00
_cell.angle_gamma   90.00
#
_symmetry.space_group_name_H-M   'P 1'
#
loop_
_entity.id
_entity.type
_entity.pdbx_description
1 polymer ?
#
loop_
_entity_poly.entity_id
_entity_poly.type
_entity_poly.pdbx_seq_one_letter_code
_entity_poly.pdbx_strand_id
1 'polypeptide(L)'
;TQAEHYYKQVIRLQPNDAEAYVQLGNCYIEMGNAKKAIESFQSAIVLQPTYAKAYRQLGLAYQAVKDYQQSAIMYHKAVEINPKDCDSIEAIGKLYSKIDKHEQAIECFKESIKIDPTRSHPYVELAMTNANNCNWIEYETSLRLLKEITEAQLAEHQVPTIAPFTALAFPLTPAVHYAIAKSHIDFIKRNTDPIRKQLNFRYRADKKGKIRIGYLSADFKKHTVSHLCQGLFTTHNRDDFEIYSYALNKDDESDIRQKIADNSDVFRDLHNNPHVEAAKIIHGDNIDILVDLTAHTAGGRPEILALKPAPIAINYLGYLGTLGADFVDYIIGDSIVTPTEHEKYYAEKFIQMPHTYQINS
;
A
#
# COMPACT_ATOMS: atom_id res chain seq x y z
N THR A 1 8.35 -15.85 20.25
CA THR A 1 7.37 -15.04 21.04
C THR A 1 6.73 -15.91 22.11
N GLN A 2 5.94 -15.35 23.04
CA GLN A 2 5.22 -16.13 24.06
C GLN A 2 4.27 -17.18 23.43
N ALA A 3 3.64 -16.85 22.29
CA ALA A 3 2.78 -17.78 21.53
C ALA A 3 3.56 -19.00 20.99
N GLU A 4 4.75 -18.80 20.41
CA GLU A 4 5.61 -19.91 19.96
C GLU A 4 5.97 -20.86 21.11
N HIS A 5 6.27 -20.31 22.29
CA HIS A 5 6.58 -21.13 23.46
C HIS A 5 5.39 -22.02 23.84
N TYR A 6 4.17 -21.46 23.88
CA TYR A 6 2.96 -22.23 24.19
C TYR A 6 2.69 -23.33 23.16
N TYR A 7 2.74 -23.04 21.86
CA TYR A 7 2.50 -24.07 20.85
C TYR A 7 3.55 -25.18 20.86
N LYS A 8 4.82 -24.86 21.17
CA LYS A 8 5.84 -25.88 21.41
C LYS A 8 5.54 -26.78 22.61
N GLN A 9 4.98 -26.21 23.69
CA GLN A 9 4.54 -27.01 24.83
C GLN A 9 3.33 -27.88 24.49
N VAL A 10 2.36 -27.34 23.74
CA VAL A 10 1.20 -28.12 23.25
C VAL A 10 1.68 -29.30 22.41
N ILE A 11 2.58 -29.08 21.45
CA ILE A 11 3.17 -30.14 20.63
C ILE A 11 3.93 -31.17 21.48
N ARG A 12 4.62 -30.73 22.54
CA ARG A 12 5.31 -31.65 23.46
C ARG A 12 4.33 -32.54 24.23
N LEU A 13 3.17 -32.01 24.62
CA LEU A 13 2.13 -32.73 25.35
C LEU A 13 1.23 -33.57 24.43
N GLN A 14 1.02 -33.10 23.20
CA GLN A 14 0.14 -33.66 22.18
C GLN A 14 0.83 -33.62 20.81
N PRO A 15 1.78 -34.54 20.54
CA PRO A 15 2.59 -34.51 19.32
C PRO A 15 1.80 -34.81 18.03
N ASN A 16 0.56 -35.27 18.15
CA ASN A 16 -0.31 -35.59 17.01
C ASN A 16 -1.37 -34.50 16.72
N ASP A 17 -1.28 -33.33 17.37
CA ASP A 17 -2.19 -32.21 17.12
C ASP A 17 -1.75 -31.39 15.89
N ALA A 18 -2.35 -31.68 14.74
CA ALA A 18 -2.07 -30.97 13.49
C ALA A 18 -2.37 -29.46 13.57
N GLU A 19 -3.37 -29.04 14.36
CA GLU A 19 -3.71 -27.62 14.51
C GLU A 19 -2.61 -26.88 15.29
N ALA A 20 -2.03 -27.49 16.32
CA ALA A 20 -0.91 -26.90 17.05
C ALA A 20 0.29 -26.61 16.13
N TYR A 21 0.58 -27.49 15.17
CA TYR A 21 1.61 -27.27 14.16
C TYR A 21 1.26 -26.15 13.17
N VAL A 22 0.00 -26.04 12.75
CA VAL A 22 -0.46 -24.92 11.92
C VAL A 22 -0.30 -23.60 12.67
N GLN A 23 -0.72 -23.54 13.94
CA GLN A 23 -0.61 -22.32 14.71
C GLN A 23 0.85 -21.94 15.00
N LEU A 24 1.73 -22.93 15.25
CA LEU A 24 3.17 -22.70 15.34
C LEU A 24 3.74 -22.14 14.03
N GLY A 25 3.32 -22.68 12.88
CA GLY A 25 3.70 -22.18 11.56
C GLY A 25 3.27 -20.73 11.33
N ASN A 26 2.03 -20.38 11.72
CA ASN A 26 1.54 -19.01 11.66
C ASN A 26 2.39 -18.05 12.51
N CYS A 27 2.74 -18.46 13.74
CA CYS A 27 3.66 -17.67 14.57
C CYS A 27 5.04 -17.47 13.89
N TYR A 28 5.54 -18.46 13.15
CA TYR A 28 6.79 -18.31 12.41
C TYR A 28 6.68 -17.35 11.22
N ILE A 29 5.53 -17.33 10.53
CA ILE A 29 5.25 -16.33 9.49
C ILE A 29 5.25 -14.92 10.08
N GLU A 30 4.58 -14.70 11.21
CA GLU A 30 4.55 -13.41 11.90
C GLU A 30 5.95 -12.94 12.32
N MET A 31 6.85 -13.87 12.64
CA MET A 31 8.26 -13.58 12.96
C MET A 31 9.16 -13.45 11.72
N GLY A 32 8.61 -13.52 10.51
CA GLY A 32 9.37 -13.47 9.26
C GLY A 32 10.20 -14.72 8.96
N ASN A 33 9.98 -15.83 9.68
CA ASN A 33 10.71 -17.08 9.49
C ASN A 33 9.92 -18.09 8.66
N ALA A 34 9.78 -17.80 7.37
CA ALA A 34 9.01 -18.63 6.43
C ALA A 34 9.55 -20.08 6.32
N LYS A 35 10.86 -20.31 6.50
CA LYS A 35 11.43 -21.66 6.46
C LYS A 35 10.92 -22.54 7.60
N LYS A 36 10.94 -22.05 8.84
CA LYS A 36 10.39 -22.79 9.99
C LYS A 36 8.87 -22.95 9.89
N ALA A 37 8.18 -21.98 9.29
CA ALA A 37 6.76 -22.10 9.02
C ALA A 37 6.46 -23.27 8.07
N ILE A 38 7.22 -23.40 6.97
CA ILE A 38 7.11 -24.51 6.02
C ILE A 38 7.28 -25.86 6.73
N GLU A 39 8.31 -26.03 7.54
CA GLU A 39 8.55 -27.26 8.32
C GLU A 39 7.36 -27.59 9.24
N SER A 40 6.80 -26.58 9.90
CA SER A 40 5.67 -26.75 10.81
C SER A 40 4.40 -27.15 10.06
N PHE A 41 4.09 -26.52 8.93
CA PHE A 41 2.93 -26.88 8.11
C PHE A 41 3.08 -28.26 7.45
N GLN A 42 4.27 -28.63 7.01
CA GLN A 42 4.55 -29.98 6.51
C GLN A 42 4.30 -31.04 7.60
N SER A 43 4.69 -30.76 8.85
CA SER A 43 4.39 -31.64 10.00
C SER A 43 2.88 -31.79 10.21
N ALA A 44 2.10 -30.70 10.11
CA ALA A 44 0.64 -30.76 10.19
C ALA A 44 0.02 -31.63 9.08
N ILE A 45 0.54 -31.54 7.86
CA ILE A 45 0.08 -32.34 6.71
C ILE A 45 0.40 -33.84 6.89
N VAL A 46 1.56 -34.17 7.45
CA VAL A 46 1.92 -35.56 7.76
C VAL A 46 0.96 -36.16 8.79
N LEU A 47 0.57 -35.39 9.80
CA LEU A 47 -0.37 -35.82 10.84
C LEU A 47 -1.81 -35.92 10.32
N GLN A 48 -2.23 -34.97 9.48
CA GLN A 48 -3.57 -34.91 8.91
C GLN A 48 -3.53 -34.56 7.41
N PRO A 49 -3.41 -35.58 6.52
CA PRO A 49 -3.30 -35.37 5.08
C PRO A 49 -4.53 -34.75 4.40
N THR A 50 -5.67 -34.71 5.08
CA THR A 50 -6.91 -34.07 4.60
C THR A 50 -7.12 -32.69 5.20
N TYR A 51 -6.09 -32.07 5.78
CA TYR A 51 -6.23 -30.77 6.42
C TYR A 51 -6.03 -29.60 5.44
N ALA A 52 -7.09 -29.20 4.73
CA ALA A 52 -7.04 -28.15 3.71
C ALA A 52 -6.37 -26.84 4.19
N LYS A 53 -6.64 -26.42 5.44
CA LYS A 53 -6.04 -25.22 6.03
C LYS A 53 -4.51 -25.31 6.10
N ALA A 54 -3.95 -26.49 6.41
CA ALA A 54 -2.50 -26.68 6.46
C ALA A 54 -1.86 -26.53 5.07
N TYR A 55 -2.48 -27.08 4.03
CA TYR A 55 -2.04 -26.89 2.64
C TYR A 55 -2.10 -25.42 2.21
N ARG A 56 -3.20 -24.72 2.51
CA ARG A 56 -3.32 -23.29 2.21
C ARG A 56 -2.22 -22.47 2.90
N GLN A 57 -1.98 -22.69 4.19
CA GLN A 57 -0.93 -21.98 4.92
C GLN A 57 0.48 -22.32 4.41
N LEU A 58 0.72 -23.58 4.00
CA LEU A 58 1.96 -23.95 3.34
C LEU A 58 2.12 -23.26 1.98
N GLY A 59 1.04 -23.13 1.20
CA GLY A 59 1.01 -22.36 -0.03
C GLY A 59 1.40 -20.90 0.17
N LEU A 60 0.87 -20.25 1.21
CA LEU A 60 1.24 -18.88 1.62
C LEU A 60 2.72 -18.79 2.01
N ALA A 61 3.24 -19.77 2.77
CA ALA A 61 4.63 -19.79 3.19
C ALA A 61 5.60 -19.95 2.00
N TYR A 62 5.27 -20.78 1.01
CA TYR A 62 6.04 -20.90 -0.23
C TYR A 62 6.03 -19.62 -1.05
N GLN A 63 4.88 -18.92 -1.11
CA GLN A 63 4.78 -17.60 -1.73
C GLN A 63 5.71 -16.57 -1.05
N ALA A 64 5.81 -16.59 0.29
CA ALA A 64 6.70 -15.70 1.03
C ALA A 64 8.19 -15.91 0.71
N VAL A 65 8.60 -17.15 0.39
CA VAL A 65 9.96 -17.46 -0.09
C VAL A 65 10.11 -17.38 -1.62
N LYS A 66 9.08 -16.88 -2.32
CA LYS A 66 9.01 -16.74 -3.79
C LYS A 66 9.08 -18.06 -4.56
N ASP A 67 8.77 -19.18 -3.91
CA ASP A 67 8.61 -20.48 -4.57
C ASP A 67 7.16 -20.62 -5.06
N TYR A 68 6.87 -19.96 -6.18
CA TYR A 68 5.51 -19.92 -6.75
C TYR A 68 5.05 -21.28 -7.26
N GLN A 69 5.97 -22.15 -7.67
CA GLN A 69 5.64 -23.48 -8.17
C GLN A 69 5.09 -24.36 -7.05
N GLN A 70 5.81 -24.45 -5.92
CA GLN A 70 5.32 -25.21 -4.76
C GLN A 70 4.05 -24.58 -4.17
N SER A 71 3.99 -23.25 -4.14
CA SER A 71 2.80 -22.53 -3.68
C SER A 71 1.54 -22.94 -4.46
N ALA A 72 1.60 -22.97 -5.79
CA ALA A 72 0.49 -23.38 -6.64
C ALA A 72 0.04 -24.82 -6.35
N ILE A 73 0.98 -25.77 -6.23
CA ILE A 73 0.67 -27.17 -5.93
C ILE A 73 -0.08 -27.29 -4.59
N MET A 74 0.36 -26.55 -3.57
CA MET A 74 -0.26 -26.61 -2.26
C MET A 74 -1.66 -25.99 -2.24
N TYR A 75 -1.88 -24.88 -2.94
CA TYR A 75 -3.24 -24.33 -3.07
C TYR A 75 -4.17 -25.26 -3.84
N HIS A 76 -3.72 -25.88 -4.94
CA HIS A 76 -4.52 -26.85 -5.66
C HIS A 76 -4.92 -28.03 -4.76
N LYS A 77 -4.00 -28.56 -3.94
CA LYS A 77 -4.34 -29.60 -2.94
C LYS A 77 -5.36 -29.12 -1.91
N ALA A 78 -5.25 -27.87 -1.44
CA ALA A 78 -6.23 -27.30 -0.52
C ALA A 78 -7.64 -27.26 -1.15
N VAL A 79 -7.74 -26.88 -2.43
CA VAL A 79 -9.00 -26.86 -3.19
C VAL A 79 -9.51 -28.27 -3.51
N GLU A 80 -8.62 -29.24 -3.81
CA GLU A 80 -9.00 -30.65 -3.99
C GLU A 80 -9.65 -31.23 -2.73
N ILE A 81 -9.13 -30.89 -1.55
CA ILE A 81 -9.66 -31.34 -0.26
C ILE A 81 -10.92 -30.55 0.12
N ASN A 82 -10.93 -29.24 -0.10
CA ASN A 82 -12.06 -28.36 0.17
C ASN A 82 -12.35 -27.46 -1.05
N PRO A 83 -13.26 -27.89 -1.95
CA PRO A 83 -13.60 -27.12 -3.15
C PRO A 83 -14.24 -25.75 -2.90
N LYS A 84 -14.61 -25.43 -1.66
CA LYS A 84 -15.20 -24.15 -1.27
C LYS A 84 -14.19 -23.19 -0.61
N ASP A 85 -12.90 -23.51 -0.65
CA ASP A 85 -11.86 -22.66 -0.06
C ASP A 85 -11.55 -21.44 -0.96
N CYS A 86 -12.38 -20.39 -0.85
CA CYS A 86 -12.22 -19.14 -1.59
C CYS A 86 -10.82 -18.53 -1.46
N ASP A 87 -10.19 -18.61 -0.28
CA ASP A 87 -8.84 -18.07 -0.07
C ASP A 87 -7.81 -18.77 -0.99
N SER A 88 -7.88 -20.10 -1.09
CA SER A 88 -6.99 -20.88 -1.96
C SER A 88 -7.31 -20.66 -3.45
N ILE A 89 -8.59 -20.59 -3.82
CA ILE A 89 -9.02 -20.32 -5.20
C ILE A 89 -8.52 -18.95 -5.67
N GLU A 90 -8.70 -17.91 -4.85
CA GLU A 90 -8.20 -16.56 -5.15
C GLU A 90 -6.68 -16.51 -5.25
N ALA A 91 -5.98 -17.25 -4.38
CA ALA A 91 -4.52 -17.33 -4.42
C ALA A 91 -4.02 -18.01 -5.71
N ILE A 92 -4.69 -19.05 -6.19
CA ILE A 92 -4.43 -19.68 -7.50
C ILE A 92 -4.67 -18.66 -8.62
N GLY A 93 -5.79 -17.95 -8.60
CA GLY A 93 -6.11 -16.92 -9.59
C GLY A 93 -5.02 -15.84 -9.68
N LYS A 94 -4.54 -15.33 -8.55
CA LYS A 94 -3.41 -14.39 -8.50
C LYS A 94 -2.11 -14.97 -9.06
N LEU A 95 -1.82 -16.24 -8.77
CA LEU A 95 -0.64 -16.91 -9.30
C LEU A 95 -0.74 -17.04 -10.82
N TYR A 96 -1.92 -17.39 -11.36
CA TYR A 96 -2.17 -17.42 -12.79
C TYR A 96 -2.04 -16.05 -13.45
N SER A 97 -2.56 -14.99 -12.85
CA SER A 97 -2.36 -13.61 -13.35
C SER A 97 -0.88 -13.22 -13.42
N LYS A 98 -0.03 -13.73 -12.51
CA LYS A 98 1.42 -13.45 -12.50
C LYS A 98 2.22 -14.19 -13.57
N ILE A 99 1.67 -15.27 -14.13
CA ILE A 99 2.32 -16.08 -15.17
C ILE A 99 1.58 -15.99 -16.50
N ASP A 100 0.84 -14.89 -16.69
CA ASP A 100 0.09 -14.56 -17.90
C ASP A 100 -0.98 -15.60 -18.32
N LYS A 101 -1.48 -16.38 -17.35
CA LYS A 101 -2.58 -17.35 -17.51
C LYS A 101 -3.92 -16.71 -17.18
N HIS A 102 -4.29 -15.71 -17.95
CA HIS A 102 -5.38 -14.80 -17.61
C HIS A 102 -6.77 -15.42 -17.64
N GLU A 103 -7.04 -16.33 -18.58
CA GLU A 103 -8.33 -17.03 -18.66
C GLU A 103 -8.56 -17.87 -17.40
N GLN A 104 -7.55 -18.64 -16.97
CA GLN A 104 -7.64 -19.44 -15.74
C GLN A 104 -7.76 -18.55 -14.49
N ALA A 105 -7.10 -17.38 -14.47
CA ALA A 105 -7.24 -16.43 -13.36
C ALA A 105 -8.68 -15.90 -13.25
N ILE A 106 -9.27 -15.52 -14.38
CA ILE A 106 -10.66 -15.05 -14.47
C ILE A 106 -11.64 -16.13 -13.97
N GLU A 107 -11.44 -17.39 -14.36
CA GLU A 107 -12.24 -18.52 -13.88
C GLU A 107 -12.17 -18.66 -12.36
N CYS A 108 -10.97 -18.59 -11.77
CA CYS A 108 -10.81 -18.64 -10.32
C CYS A 108 -11.54 -17.50 -9.60
N PHE A 109 -11.44 -16.26 -10.10
CA PHE A 109 -12.12 -15.12 -9.45
C PHE A 109 -13.65 -15.24 -9.56
N LYS A 110 -14.17 -15.67 -10.71
CA LYS A 110 -15.60 -15.96 -10.89
C LYS A 110 -16.08 -17.08 -9.98
N GLU A 111 -15.28 -18.14 -9.82
CA GLU A 111 -15.61 -19.25 -8.93
C GLU A 111 -15.65 -18.79 -7.47
N SER A 112 -14.68 -17.99 -7.02
CA SER A 112 -14.70 -17.42 -5.67
C SER A 112 -15.95 -16.56 -5.43
N ILE A 113 -16.31 -15.69 -6.39
CA ILE A 113 -17.54 -14.88 -6.34
C ILE A 113 -18.79 -15.74 -6.26
N LYS A 114 -18.84 -16.86 -7.01
CA LYS A 114 -19.97 -17.78 -7.01
C LYS A 114 -20.11 -18.51 -5.67
N ILE A 115 -19.00 -18.88 -5.04
CA ILE A 115 -18.99 -19.58 -3.75
C ILE A 115 -19.39 -18.63 -2.62
N ASP A 116 -18.81 -17.43 -2.60
CA ASP A 116 -19.09 -16.40 -1.60
C ASP A 116 -19.15 -15.00 -2.23
N PRO A 117 -20.37 -14.54 -2.60
CA PRO A 117 -20.56 -13.23 -3.21
C PRO A 117 -20.23 -12.05 -2.29
N THR A 118 -20.10 -12.27 -0.98
CA THR A 118 -19.82 -11.20 0.00
C THR A 118 -18.35 -10.80 0.02
N ARG A 119 -17.47 -11.63 -0.58
CA ARG A 119 -16.04 -11.34 -0.68
C ARG A 119 -15.78 -10.33 -1.79
N SER A 120 -15.38 -9.13 -1.39
CA SER A 120 -15.10 -8.01 -2.28
C SER A 120 -13.82 -8.15 -3.11
N HIS A 121 -12.81 -8.83 -2.57
CA HIS A 121 -11.48 -8.92 -3.18
C HIS A 121 -11.47 -9.55 -4.60
N PRO A 122 -12.15 -10.69 -4.86
CA PRO A 122 -12.31 -11.24 -6.21
C PRO A 122 -12.84 -10.26 -7.27
N TYR A 123 -13.73 -9.33 -6.90
CA TYR A 123 -14.30 -8.37 -7.85
C TYR A 123 -13.25 -7.38 -8.37
N VAL A 124 -12.34 -6.93 -7.49
CA VAL A 124 -11.22 -6.06 -7.86
C VAL A 124 -10.27 -6.79 -8.80
N GLU A 125 -9.87 -8.02 -8.43
CA GLU A 125 -8.94 -8.81 -9.24
C GLU A 125 -9.53 -9.22 -10.59
N LEU A 126 -10.83 -9.55 -10.65
CA LEU A 126 -11.52 -9.85 -11.91
C LEU A 126 -11.52 -8.65 -12.84
N ALA A 127 -11.89 -7.47 -12.35
CA ALA A 127 -11.93 -6.25 -13.14
C ALA A 127 -10.52 -5.84 -13.61
N MET A 128 -9.51 -5.92 -12.74
CA MET A 128 -8.11 -5.66 -13.11
C MET A 128 -7.57 -6.68 -14.11
N THR A 129 -7.88 -7.97 -13.95
CA THR A 129 -7.43 -8.99 -14.88
C THR A 129 -8.08 -8.80 -16.24
N ASN A 130 -9.37 -8.46 -16.32
CA ASN A 130 -9.99 -8.09 -17.59
C ASN A 130 -9.36 -6.81 -18.20
N ALA A 131 -9.11 -5.78 -17.39
CA ALA A 131 -8.41 -4.54 -17.76
C ALA A 131 -7.04 -4.80 -18.38
N ASN A 132 -6.17 -5.52 -17.67
CA ASN A 132 -4.79 -5.74 -18.08
C ASN A 132 -4.66 -6.58 -19.36
N ASN A 133 -5.68 -7.38 -19.68
CA ASN A 133 -5.67 -8.32 -20.80
C ASN A 133 -6.53 -7.90 -21.97
N CYS A 134 -7.05 -6.67 -21.95
CA CYS A 134 -7.94 -6.17 -22.98
C CYS A 134 -9.18 -7.04 -23.22
N ASN A 135 -9.65 -7.76 -22.19
CA ASN A 135 -10.84 -8.61 -22.28
C ASN A 135 -12.12 -7.76 -22.12
N TRP A 136 -12.43 -6.97 -23.15
CA TRP A 136 -13.53 -6.01 -23.14
C TRP A 136 -14.92 -6.65 -23.17
N ILE A 137 -14.98 -7.94 -23.51
CA ILE A 137 -16.22 -8.71 -23.50
C ILE A 137 -16.74 -8.88 -22.06
N GLU A 138 -15.84 -9.23 -21.13
CA GLU A 138 -16.22 -9.45 -19.73
C GLU A 138 -15.98 -8.22 -18.83
N TYR A 139 -15.18 -7.27 -19.31
CA TYR A 139 -14.82 -6.06 -18.57
C TYR A 139 -16.04 -5.30 -18.06
N GLU A 140 -17.04 -5.04 -18.89
CA GLU A 140 -18.25 -4.27 -18.52
C GLU A 140 -19.01 -4.94 -17.36
N THR A 141 -19.13 -6.27 -17.40
CA THR A 141 -19.78 -7.02 -16.33
C THR A 141 -18.97 -6.96 -15.04
N SER A 142 -17.63 -7.15 -15.14
CA SER A 142 -16.76 -7.07 -13.96
C SER A 142 -16.72 -5.66 -13.36
N LEU A 143 -16.75 -4.62 -14.18
CA LEU A 143 -16.78 -3.22 -13.75
C LEU A 143 -18.08 -2.88 -13.02
N ARG A 144 -19.22 -3.33 -13.54
CA ARG A 144 -20.51 -3.16 -12.86
C ARG A 144 -20.51 -3.78 -11.47
N LEU A 145 -20.04 -5.03 -11.36
CA LEU A 145 -19.98 -5.74 -10.07
C LEU A 145 -19.00 -5.07 -9.10
N LEU A 146 -17.82 -4.64 -9.58
CA LEU A 146 -16.85 -3.88 -8.79
C LEU A 146 -17.46 -2.58 -8.25
N LYS A 147 -18.22 -1.86 -9.08
CA LYS A 147 -18.90 -0.63 -8.68
C LYS A 147 -19.94 -0.90 -7.59
N GLU A 148 -20.80 -1.90 -7.78
CA GLU A 148 -21.85 -2.28 -6.83
C GLU A 148 -21.26 -2.63 -5.45
N ILE A 149 -20.22 -3.47 -5.39
CA ILE A 149 -19.59 -3.84 -4.11
C ILE A 149 -18.87 -2.64 -3.46
N THR A 150 -18.24 -1.77 -4.25
CA THR A 150 -17.56 -0.58 -3.74
C THR A 150 -18.56 0.42 -3.14
N GLU A 151 -19.67 0.66 -3.82
CA GLU A 151 -20.73 1.55 -3.34
C GLU A 151 -21.43 1.00 -2.09
N ALA A 152 -21.65 -0.32 -2.02
CA ALA A 152 -22.18 -0.97 -0.82
C ALA A 152 -21.22 -0.81 0.39
N GLN A 153 -19.92 -1.05 0.19
CA GLN A 153 -18.90 -0.86 1.25
C GLN A 153 -18.88 0.59 1.76
N LEU A 154 -18.92 1.56 0.84
CA LEU A 154 -18.97 2.99 1.20
C LEU A 154 -20.24 3.35 1.97
N ALA A 155 -21.40 2.83 1.56
CA ALA A 155 -22.68 3.07 2.24
C ALA A 155 -22.71 2.49 3.66
N GLU A 156 -21.99 1.40 3.90
CA GLU A 156 -21.85 0.77 5.22
C GLU A 156 -20.68 1.34 6.06
N HIS A 157 -20.03 2.42 5.60
CA HIS A 157 -18.84 3.02 6.24
C HIS A 157 -17.67 2.04 6.41
N GLN A 158 -17.58 1.03 5.55
CA GLN A 158 -16.44 0.12 5.47
C GLN A 158 -15.36 0.71 4.57
N VAL A 159 -14.10 0.39 4.85
CA VAL A 159 -13.00 0.74 3.94
C VAL A 159 -13.15 -0.09 2.66
N PRO A 160 -13.32 0.54 1.48
CA PRO A 160 -13.47 -0.21 0.25
C PRO A 160 -12.25 -1.09 -0.02
N THR A 161 -12.48 -2.26 -0.59
CA THR A 161 -11.38 -3.19 -0.89
C THR A 161 -10.51 -2.70 -2.05
N ILE A 162 -11.09 -1.91 -2.96
CA ILE A 162 -10.32 -1.24 -4.00
C ILE A 162 -9.52 -0.08 -3.39
N ALA A 163 -8.19 -0.14 -3.53
CA ALA A 163 -7.30 0.92 -3.09
C ALA A 163 -7.44 2.18 -3.97
N PRO A 164 -7.15 3.40 -3.45
CA PRO A 164 -7.32 4.64 -4.21
C PRO A 164 -6.53 4.67 -5.53
N PHE A 165 -5.28 4.19 -5.53
CA PHE A 165 -4.48 4.10 -6.76
C PHE A 165 -5.07 3.14 -7.79
N THR A 166 -5.52 1.96 -7.36
CA THR A 166 -6.19 1.00 -8.23
C THR A 166 -7.49 1.55 -8.79
N ALA A 167 -8.23 2.34 -8.01
CA ALA A 167 -9.46 2.97 -8.45
C ALA A 167 -9.26 3.88 -9.66
N LEU A 168 -8.11 4.57 -9.80
CA LEU A 168 -7.79 5.45 -10.93
C LEU A 168 -7.83 4.74 -12.30
N ALA A 169 -7.67 3.42 -12.34
CA ALA A 169 -7.74 2.65 -13.57
C ALA A 169 -9.17 2.39 -14.08
N PHE A 170 -10.20 2.75 -13.28
CA PHE A 170 -11.60 2.48 -13.59
C PHE A 170 -12.37 3.79 -13.78
N PRO A 171 -13.39 3.81 -14.67
CA PRO A 171 -14.18 5.00 -14.97
C PRO A 171 -15.22 5.28 -13.87
N LEU A 172 -14.74 5.52 -12.65
CA LEU A 172 -15.57 5.93 -11.52
C LEU A 172 -15.78 7.45 -11.54
N THR A 173 -16.83 7.92 -10.87
CA THR A 173 -17.05 9.36 -10.77
C THR A 173 -16.04 9.99 -9.82
N PRO A 174 -15.67 11.28 -9.99
CA PRO A 174 -14.78 11.97 -9.05
C PRO A 174 -15.24 11.89 -7.58
N ALA A 175 -16.55 11.90 -7.33
CA ALA A 175 -17.12 11.74 -6.00
C ALA A 175 -16.80 10.37 -5.39
N VAL A 176 -16.82 9.30 -6.19
CA VAL A 176 -16.48 7.95 -5.74
C VAL A 176 -14.98 7.83 -5.49
N HIS A 177 -14.13 8.38 -6.35
CA HIS A 177 -12.68 8.43 -6.09
C HIS A 177 -12.35 9.15 -4.77
N TYR A 178 -12.99 10.30 -4.52
CA TYR A 178 -12.86 11.03 -3.27
C TYR A 178 -13.29 10.18 -2.07
N ALA A 179 -14.45 9.52 -2.15
CA ALA A 179 -14.97 8.68 -1.07
C ALA A 179 -14.04 7.48 -0.76
N ILE A 180 -13.48 6.84 -1.78
CA ILE A 180 -12.50 5.75 -1.63
C ILE A 180 -11.24 6.26 -0.92
N ALA A 181 -10.64 7.35 -1.40
CA ALA A 181 -9.44 7.95 -0.81
C ALA A 181 -9.68 8.37 0.65
N LYS A 182 -10.79 9.08 0.90
CA LYS A 182 -11.19 9.53 2.22
C LYS A 182 -11.39 8.36 3.19
N SER A 183 -12.07 7.29 2.78
CA SER A 183 -12.31 6.15 3.66
C SER A 183 -11.01 5.45 4.10
N HIS A 184 -10.03 5.36 3.20
CA HIS A 184 -8.71 4.80 3.52
C HIS A 184 -7.95 5.70 4.51
N ILE A 185 -7.96 7.02 4.27
CA ILE A 185 -7.30 7.97 5.19
C ILE A 185 -8.00 8.06 6.54
N ASP A 186 -9.33 8.04 6.61
CA ASP A 186 -10.07 8.09 7.87
C ASP A 186 -9.76 6.85 8.74
N PHE A 187 -9.47 5.70 8.13
CA PHE A 187 -8.94 4.54 8.85
C PHE A 187 -7.53 4.80 9.42
N ILE A 188 -6.62 5.33 8.61
CA ILE A 188 -5.26 5.67 9.05
C ILE A 188 -5.29 6.69 10.19
N LYS A 189 -6.05 7.77 10.01
CA LYS A 189 -6.23 8.86 10.97
C LYS A 189 -6.72 8.35 12.33
N ARG A 190 -7.73 7.48 12.35
CA ARG A 190 -8.25 6.88 13.61
C ARG A 190 -7.15 6.17 14.40
N ASN A 191 -6.24 5.49 13.72
CA ASN A 191 -5.14 4.75 14.35
C ASN A 191 -3.98 5.68 14.77
N THR A 192 -3.72 6.76 14.03
CA THR A 192 -2.61 7.68 14.31
C THR A 192 -2.98 8.83 15.25
N ASP A 193 -4.25 9.21 15.36
CA ASP A 193 -4.70 10.36 16.16
C ASP A 193 -4.30 10.30 17.64
N PRO A 194 -4.41 9.16 18.35
CA PRO A 194 -3.93 9.05 19.73
C PRO A 194 -2.43 9.32 19.84
N ILE A 195 -1.65 8.80 18.89
CA ILE A 195 -0.19 8.96 18.85
C ILE A 195 0.17 10.42 18.55
N ARG A 196 -0.50 11.05 17.57
CA ARG A 196 -0.32 12.46 17.23
C ARG A 196 -0.52 13.36 18.44
N LYS A 197 -1.60 13.12 19.22
CA LYS A 197 -1.89 13.89 20.44
C LYS A 197 -0.80 13.71 21.51
N GLN A 198 -0.20 12.53 21.62
CA GLN A 198 0.91 12.27 22.54
C GLN A 198 2.22 12.95 22.09
N LEU A 199 2.54 12.89 20.79
CA LEU A 199 3.72 13.53 20.23
C LEU A 199 3.68 15.05 20.41
N ASN A 200 2.49 15.66 20.22
CA ASN A 200 2.24 17.09 20.46
C ASN A 200 3.32 18.01 19.88
N PHE A 201 3.68 17.77 18.61
CA PHE A 201 4.71 18.52 17.91
C PHE A 201 4.42 20.02 17.94
N ARG A 202 5.47 20.80 18.21
CA ARG A 202 5.39 22.27 18.29
C ARG A 202 6.29 22.87 17.23
N TYR A 203 5.69 23.63 16.33
CA TYR A 203 6.41 24.23 15.23
C TYR A 203 7.18 25.46 15.67
N ARG A 204 8.26 25.77 14.94
CA ARG A 204 9.12 26.91 15.21
C ARG A 204 8.29 28.21 15.17
N ALA A 205 8.36 29.00 16.25
CA ALA A 205 7.64 30.27 16.35
C ALA A 205 8.30 31.39 15.52
N ASP A 206 9.62 31.34 15.38
CA ASP A 206 10.41 32.34 14.64
C ASP A 206 10.68 31.87 13.21
N LYS A 207 10.03 32.51 12.23
CA LYS A 207 10.19 32.22 10.80
C LYS A 207 11.39 32.94 10.16
N LYS A 208 12.37 33.40 10.96
CA LYS A 208 13.60 34.00 10.43
C LYS A 208 14.54 32.95 9.86
N GLY A 209 15.08 33.24 8.67
CA GLY A 209 16.01 32.38 7.93
C GLY A 209 15.37 31.78 6.69
N LYS A 210 16.03 30.76 6.13
CA LYS A 210 15.55 30.03 4.96
C LYS A 210 14.32 29.19 5.30
N ILE A 211 13.44 29.02 4.32
CA ILE A 211 12.29 28.11 4.42
C ILE A 211 12.80 26.68 4.20
N ARG A 212 12.47 25.78 5.12
CA ARG A 212 12.84 24.36 5.03
C ARG A 212 11.77 23.56 4.32
N ILE A 213 12.11 23.02 3.16
CA ILE A 213 11.22 22.17 2.36
C ILE A 213 11.70 20.73 2.45
N GLY A 214 10.84 19.85 2.95
CA GLY A 214 11.06 18.41 2.97
C GLY A 214 10.32 17.72 1.84
N TYR A 215 11.01 16.92 1.03
CA TYR A 215 10.39 16.04 0.02
C TYR A 215 10.42 14.61 0.53
N LEU A 216 9.24 14.03 0.75
CA LEU A 216 9.05 12.67 1.23
C LEU A 216 8.66 11.77 0.07
N SER A 217 9.43 10.70 -0.17
CA SER A 217 9.12 9.79 -1.27
C SER A 217 9.59 8.35 -1.04
N ALA A 218 8.77 7.39 -1.44
CA ALA A 218 9.17 5.99 -1.59
C ALA A 218 9.88 5.69 -2.92
N ASP A 219 10.12 6.73 -3.72
CA ASP A 219 10.55 6.59 -5.11
C ASP A 219 11.87 7.27 -5.40
N PHE A 220 12.66 7.63 -4.38
CA PHE A 220 14.07 8.01 -4.50
C PHE A 220 14.93 6.79 -4.79
N LYS A 221 14.77 6.28 -6.02
CA LYS A 221 15.34 5.09 -6.65
C LYS A 221 15.12 5.22 -8.16
N LYS A 222 15.51 4.23 -8.96
CA LYS A 222 15.16 4.15 -10.39
C LYS A 222 13.64 4.00 -10.58
N HIS A 223 12.94 5.12 -10.59
CA HIS A 223 11.48 5.22 -10.66
C HIS A 223 11.04 6.50 -11.37
N THR A 224 9.83 6.47 -11.95
CA THR A 224 9.26 7.59 -12.73
C THR A 224 9.27 8.91 -11.97
N VAL A 225 8.89 8.91 -10.69
CA VAL A 225 8.91 10.13 -9.85
C VAL A 225 10.30 10.76 -9.80
N SER A 226 11.33 9.96 -9.52
CA SER A 226 12.72 10.45 -9.50
C SER A 226 13.17 10.98 -10.87
N HIS A 227 12.80 10.30 -11.96
CA HIS A 227 13.11 10.79 -13.31
C HIS A 227 12.48 12.15 -13.59
N LEU A 228 11.26 12.40 -13.12
CA LEU A 228 10.56 13.67 -13.30
C LEU A 228 11.14 14.78 -12.42
N CYS A 229 11.51 14.46 -11.16
CA CYS A 229 11.81 15.48 -10.16
C CYS A 229 13.29 15.65 -9.80
N GLN A 230 14.23 14.84 -10.29
CA GLN A 230 15.66 14.98 -9.92
C GLN A 230 16.23 16.40 -10.17
N GLY A 231 15.78 17.10 -11.22
CA GLY A 231 16.16 18.48 -11.54
C GLY A 231 15.48 19.54 -10.67
N LEU A 232 14.41 19.19 -9.94
CA LEU A 232 13.79 20.09 -8.97
C LEU A 232 14.78 20.45 -7.86
N PHE A 233 15.55 19.45 -7.40
CA PHE A 233 16.47 19.64 -6.29
C PHE A 233 17.64 20.57 -6.66
N THR A 234 18.06 20.58 -7.93
CA THR A 234 19.17 21.43 -8.41
C THR A 234 18.80 22.90 -8.55
N THR A 235 17.50 23.22 -8.65
CA THR A 235 17.02 24.54 -9.11
C THR A 235 16.45 25.44 -8.01
N HIS A 236 16.22 24.91 -6.80
CA HIS A 236 15.78 25.72 -5.66
C HIS A 236 16.78 26.84 -5.32
N ASN A 237 16.29 28.06 -5.11
CA ASN A 237 17.13 29.18 -4.67
C ASN A 237 17.65 28.91 -3.25
N ARG A 238 18.94 28.58 -3.14
CA ARG A 238 19.56 28.27 -1.84
C ARG A 238 19.75 29.49 -0.96
N ASP A 239 19.52 30.72 -1.42
CA ASP A 239 19.50 31.88 -0.52
C ASP A 239 18.21 31.94 0.31
N ASP A 240 17.10 31.43 -0.23
CA ASP A 240 15.78 31.48 0.39
C ASP A 240 15.34 30.13 0.97
N PHE A 241 15.84 29.01 0.43
CA PHE A 241 15.37 27.66 0.74
C PHE A 241 16.50 26.73 1.20
N GLU A 242 16.15 25.80 2.09
CA GLU A 242 16.97 24.66 2.52
C GLU A 242 16.20 23.37 2.24
N ILE A 243 16.79 22.45 1.47
CA ILE A 243 16.09 21.33 0.84
C ILE A 243 16.46 20.01 1.51
N TYR A 244 15.45 19.34 2.04
CA TYR A 244 15.54 18.04 2.68
C TYR A 244 14.87 16.98 1.81
N SER A 245 15.51 15.83 1.65
CA SER A 245 14.96 14.67 0.95
C SER A 245 14.88 13.48 1.89
N TYR A 246 13.69 12.90 2.02
CA TYR A 246 13.38 11.78 2.91
C TYR A 246 13.00 10.55 2.07
N ALA A 247 13.92 9.60 1.93
CA ALA A 247 13.68 8.36 1.20
C ALA A 247 12.96 7.33 2.09
N LEU A 248 11.84 6.79 1.63
CA LEU A 248 11.08 5.74 2.32
C LEU A 248 11.44 4.33 1.81
N ASN A 249 12.17 4.24 0.70
CA ASN A 249 12.63 3.00 0.11
C ASN A 249 14.07 2.66 0.48
N LYS A 250 14.35 1.36 0.45
CA LYS A 250 15.73 0.85 0.49
C LYS A 250 16.54 1.45 -0.66
N ASP A 251 17.81 1.70 -0.39
CA ASP A 251 18.79 2.03 -1.41
C ASP A 251 18.84 0.97 -2.51
N ASP A 252 18.69 1.42 -3.75
CA ASP A 252 18.82 0.61 -4.96
C ASP A 252 20.16 0.82 -5.67
N GLU A 253 21.07 1.59 -5.05
CA GLU A 253 22.42 1.92 -5.54
C GLU A 253 22.42 2.62 -6.90
N SER A 254 21.31 3.28 -7.25
CA SER A 254 21.16 3.95 -8.54
C SER A 254 21.78 5.34 -8.56
N ASP A 255 22.36 5.70 -9.72
CA ASP A 255 22.89 7.04 -9.95
C ASP A 255 21.85 8.15 -9.70
N ILE A 256 20.56 7.87 -9.94
CA ILE A 256 19.50 8.86 -9.75
C ILE A 256 19.25 9.15 -8.27
N ARG A 257 19.32 8.14 -7.40
CA ARG A 257 19.24 8.35 -5.95
C ARG A 257 20.44 9.15 -5.46
N GLN A 258 21.64 8.82 -5.94
CA GLN A 258 22.85 9.58 -5.60
C GLN A 258 22.72 11.05 -6.05
N LYS A 259 22.24 11.32 -7.27
CA LYS A 259 22.00 12.69 -7.75
C LYS A 259 21.01 13.45 -6.88
N ILE A 260 19.92 12.81 -6.43
CA ILE A 260 18.96 13.46 -5.53
C ILE A 260 19.63 13.79 -4.19
N ALA A 261 20.43 12.88 -3.65
CA ALA A 261 21.17 13.09 -2.41
C ALA A 261 22.19 14.24 -2.55
N ASP A 262 23.00 14.25 -3.62
CA ASP A 262 24.02 15.26 -3.88
C ASP A 262 23.44 16.67 -4.09
N ASN A 263 22.19 16.76 -4.57
CA ASN A 263 21.50 18.02 -4.82
C ASN A 263 20.49 18.40 -3.71
N SER A 264 20.45 17.64 -2.62
CA SER A 264 19.71 18.00 -1.41
C SER A 264 20.69 18.59 -0.38
N ASP A 265 20.26 19.59 0.39
CA ASP A 265 21.09 20.08 1.49
C ASP A 265 21.18 19.03 2.61
N VAL A 266 20.12 18.24 2.79
CA VAL A 266 20.08 17.06 3.66
C VAL A 266 19.34 15.91 2.99
N PHE A 267 19.95 14.73 2.98
CA PHE A 267 19.29 13.49 2.55
C PHE A 267 19.20 12.51 3.72
N ARG A 268 18.00 11.99 4.00
CA ARG A 268 17.76 11.00 5.06
C ARG A 268 17.10 9.75 4.49
N ASP A 269 17.72 8.61 4.75
CA ASP A 269 17.09 7.31 4.56
C ASP A 269 16.21 6.99 5.78
N LEU A 270 14.90 6.86 5.54
CA LEU A 270 13.87 6.52 6.54
C LEU A 270 13.26 5.14 6.30
N HIS A 271 13.83 4.32 5.42
CA HIS A 271 13.30 3.00 5.03
C HIS A 271 13.03 2.10 6.24
N ASN A 272 14.00 2.03 7.16
CA ASN A 272 13.94 1.18 8.34
C ASN A 272 13.28 1.86 9.54
N ASN A 273 12.90 3.13 9.43
CA ASN A 273 12.29 3.88 10.53
C ASN A 273 10.77 3.66 10.52
N PRO A 274 10.15 3.20 11.63
CA PRO A 274 8.70 3.20 11.78
C PRO A 274 8.12 4.62 11.64
N HIS A 275 6.82 4.73 11.32
CA HIS A 275 6.22 6.03 10.94
C HIS A 275 6.34 7.09 12.04
N VAL A 276 6.29 6.68 13.30
CA VAL A 276 6.48 7.56 14.47
C VAL A 276 7.90 8.12 14.54
N GLU A 277 8.91 7.27 14.35
CA GLU A 277 10.31 7.69 14.40
C GLU A 277 10.68 8.54 13.18
N ALA A 278 10.16 8.18 11.99
CA ALA A 278 10.26 9.01 10.79
C ALA A 278 9.67 10.41 11.01
N ALA A 279 8.47 10.51 11.60
CA ALA A 279 7.84 11.79 11.91
C ALA A 279 8.65 12.61 12.94
N LYS A 280 9.23 11.98 13.98
CA LYS A 280 10.11 12.67 14.94
C LYS A 280 11.38 13.22 14.28
N ILE A 281 11.99 12.47 13.36
CA ILE A 281 13.17 12.92 12.61
C ILE A 281 12.82 14.15 11.78
N ILE A 282 11.74 14.08 10.98
CA ILE A 282 11.27 15.21 10.16
C ILE A 282 10.94 16.43 11.03
N HIS A 283 10.29 16.22 12.18
CA HIS A 283 10.01 17.30 13.12
C HIS A 283 11.29 17.93 13.70
N GLY A 284 12.28 17.10 14.05
CA GLY A 284 13.58 17.55 14.56
C GLY A 284 14.38 18.38 13.54
N ASP A 285 14.16 18.15 12.25
CA ASP A 285 14.72 18.97 11.17
C ASP A 285 14.03 20.35 11.06
N ASN A 286 12.93 20.58 11.79
CA ASN A 286 12.12 21.80 11.75
C ASN A 286 11.65 22.16 10.33
N ILE A 287 11.15 21.17 9.60
CA ILE A 287 10.57 21.37 8.26
C ILE A 287 9.37 22.31 8.34
N ASP A 288 9.35 23.33 7.49
CA ASP A 288 8.25 24.28 7.36
C ASP A 288 7.17 23.75 6.40
N ILE A 289 7.60 23.14 5.29
CA ILE A 289 6.73 22.59 4.25
C ILE A 289 7.15 21.16 3.96
N LEU A 290 6.29 20.18 4.23
CA LEU A 290 6.51 18.78 3.89
C LEU A 290 5.69 18.41 2.65
N VAL A 291 6.38 18.11 1.56
CA VAL A 291 5.80 17.68 0.28
C VAL A 291 5.88 16.17 0.18
N ASP A 292 4.73 15.51 0.08
CA ASP A 292 4.60 14.09 -0.18
C ASP A 292 4.53 13.84 -1.69
N LEU A 293 5.47 13.01 -2.18
CA LEU A 293 5.60 12.62 -3.58
C LEU A 293 5.13 11.19 -3.82
N THR A 294 4.40 10.57 -2.89
CA THR A 294 4.02 9.15 -2.99
C THR A 294 2.53 8.92 -2.73
N ALA A 295 1.95 9.50 -1.67
CA ALA A 295 0.54 9.39 -1.35
C ALA A 295 0.03 7.92 -1.34
N HIS A 296 -0.98 7.59 -2.15
CA HIS A 296 -1.62 6.27 -2.20
C HIS A 296 -0.89 5.23 -3.08
N THR A 297 0.32 5.53 -3.57
CA THR A 297 1.10 4.59 -4.39
C THR A 297 1.94 3.63 -3.54
N ALA A 298 2.61 2.69 -4.22
CA ALA A 298 3.38 1.64 -3.56
C ALA A 298 4.51 2.21 -2.68
N GLY A 299 4.50 1.83 -1.40
CA GLY A 299 5.48 2.33 -0.41
C GLY A 299 5.11 3.67 0.20
N GLY A 300 3.95 4.25 -0.13
CA GLY A 300 3.40 5.43 0.52
C GLY A 300 3.23 5.23 2.03
N ARG A 301 3.46 6.30 2.78
CA ARG A 301 3.44 6.30 4.26
C ARG A 301 2.65 7.49 4.82
N PRO A 302 1.37 7.66 4.44
CA PRO A 302 0.55 8.81 4.85
C PRO A 302 0.39 8.91 6.37
N GLU A 303 0.67 7.86 7.14
CA GLU A 303 0.75 7.91 8.61
C GLU A 303 1.75 8.96 9.08
N ILE A 304 2.86 9.17 8.36
CA ILE A 304 3.86 10.19 8.71
C ILE A 304 3.23 11.57 8.65
N LEU A 305 2.49 11.88 7.57
CA LEU A 305 1.76 13.14 7.42
C LEU A 305 0.65 13.27 8.47
N ALA A 306 -0.05 12.17 8.76
CA ALA A 306 -1.11 12.13 9.77
C ALA A 306 -0.61 12.47 11.17
N LEU A 307 0.68 12.24 11.48
CA LEU A 307 1.31 12.65 12.75
C LEU A 307 1.69 14.14 12.79
N LYS A 308 1.54 14.87 11.67
CA LYS A 308 1.78 16.31 11.49
C LYS A 308 3.17 16.79 11.96
N PRO A 309 4.29 16.23 11.43
CA PRO A 309 5.65 16.64 11.82
C PRO A 309 6.02 18.05 11.34
N ALA A 310 5.37 18.56 10.29
CA ALA A 310 5.53 19.91 9.74
C ALA A 310 4.21 20.69 9.83
N PRO A 311 4.24 22.04 9.86
CA PRO A 311 3.04 22.85 9.96
C PRO A 311 2.25 22.92 8.64
N ILE A 312 2.90 22.72 7.50
CA ILE A 312 2.27 22.66 6.18
C ILE A 312 2.63 21.32 5.53
N ALA A 313 1.61 20.61 5.05
CA ALA A 313 1.76 19.39 4.26
C ALA A 313 1.14 19.56 2.86
N ILE A 314 1.83 19.07 1.84
CA ILE A 314 1.44 19.20 0.44
C ILE A 314 1.51 17.84 -0.25
N ASN A 315 0.47 17.48 -1.01
CA ASN A 315 0.47 16.35 -1.95
C ASN A 315 0.94 16.84 -3.33
N TYR A 316 1.91 16.18 -3.95
CA TYR A 316 2.43 16.59 -5.25
C TYR A 316 2.96 15.43 -6.11
N LEU A 317 2.70 15.50 -7.41
CA LEU A 317 3.36 14.76 -8.49
C LEU A 317 3.11 13.24 -8.53
N GLY A 318 3.46 12.50 -7.49
CA GLY A 318 3.53 11.03 -7.54
C GLY A 318 2.19 10.31 -7.59
N TYR A 319 1.11 10.95 -7.14
CA TYR A 319 -0.25 10.41 -7.17
C TYR A 319 -1.22 11.42 -7.81
N LEU A 320 -2.00 10.94 -8.77
CA LEU A 320 -2.84 11.76 -9.63
C LEU A 320 -4.26 11.94 -9.06
N GLY A 321 -4.36 12.34 -7.80
CA GLY A 321 -5.64 12.54 -7.14
C GLY A 321 -5.52 13.06 -5.71
N THR A 322 -6.67 13.25 -5.08
CA THR A 322 -6.77 13.60 -3.66
C THR A 322 -6.23 12.48 -2.77
N LEU A 323 -5.42 12.84 -1.78
CA LEU A 323 -5.12 11.95 -0.67
C LEU A 323 -6.40 11.67 0.15
N GLY A 324 -7.37 12.58 0.16
CA GLY A 324 -8.59 12.48 0.97
C GLY A 324 -8.35 12.83 2.45
N ALA A 325 -7.21 13.47 2.74
CA ALA A 325 -6.75 13.76 4.09
C ALA A 325 -7.00 15.21 4.50
N ASP A 326 -7.64 15.42 5.65
CA ASP A 326 -7.80 16.76 6.24
C ASP A 326 -6.55 17.26 6.99
N PHE A 327 -5.53 16.42 7.09
CA PHE A 327 -4.21 16.76 7.64
C PHE A 327 -3.17 17.08 6.55
N VAL A 328 -3.55 17.05 5.27
CA VAL A 328 -2.76 17.58 4.14
C VAL A 328 -3.43 18.85 3.66
N ASP A 329 -2.69 19.95 3.67
CA ASP A 329 -3.27 21.29 3.49
C ASP A 329 -3.50 21.62 2.01
N TYR A 330 -2.58 21.20 1.14
CA TYR A 330 -2.60 21.57 -0.29
C TYR A 330 -2.28 20.40 -1.22
N ILE A 331 -2.76 20.51 -2.45
CA ILE A 331 -2.30 19.72 -3.60
C ILE A 331 -1.79 20.67 -4.68
N ILE A 332 -0.61 20.39 -5.23
CA ILE A 332 -0.07 21.15 -6.36
C ILE A 332 -0.60 20.52 -7.65
N GLY A 333 -1.28 21.35 -8.43
CA GLY A 333 -1.88 21.00 -9.71
C GLY A 333 -1.79 22.16 -10.71
N ASP A 334 -2.61 22.12 -11.74
CA ASP A 334 -2.77 23.20 -12.73
C ASP A 334 -4.21 23.27 -13.24
N SER A 335 -4.48 24.30 -14.05
CA SER A 335 -5.85 24.64 -14.48
C SER A 335 -6.48 23.60 -15.41
N ILE A 336 -5.66 22.69 -15.97
CA ILE A 336 -6.10 21.64 -16.89
C ILE A 336 -6.35 20.35 -16.11
N VAL A 337 -5.40 19.94 -15.27
CA VAL A 337 -5.45 18.66 -14.55
C VAL A 337 -6.32 18.76 -13.28
N THR A 338 -6.33 19.92 -12.64
CA THR A 338 -7.10 20.20 -11.43
C THR A 338 -7.93 21.48 -11.61
N PRO A 339 -8.93 21.49 -12.50
CA PRO A 339 -9.76 22.68 -12.69
C PRO A 339 -10.55 22.96 -11.40
N THR A 340 -10.75 24.24 -11.07
CA THR A 340 -11.33 24.67 -9.78
C THR A 340 -12.75 24.12 -9.52
N GLU A 341 -13.50 23.81 -10.58
CA GLU A 341 -14.80 23.13 -10.50
C GLU A 341 -14.76 21.73 -9.84
N HIS A 342 -13.57 21.11 -9.81
CA HIS A 342 -13.35 19.82 -9.16
C HIS A 342 -12.95 19.92 -7.69
N GLU A 343 -12.73 21.12 -7.12
CA GLU A 343 -12.28 21.30 -5.72
C GLU A 343 -13.14 20.54 -4.70
N LYS A 344 -14.45 20.44 -4.93
CA LYS A 344 -15.38 19.66 -4.08
C LYS A 344 -15.06 18.16 -3.96
N TYR A 345 -14.22 17.63 -4.85
CA TYR A 345 -13.79 16.23 -4.86
C TYR A 345 -12.37 16.05 -4.32
N TYR A 346 -11.81 17.07 -3.65
CA TYR A 346 -10.51 17.03 -3.01
C TYR A 346 -10.64 17.47 -1.56
N ALA A 347 -9.84 16.86 -0.68
CA ALA A 347 -9.73 17.31 0.71
C ALA A 347 -8.77 18.50 0.82
N GLU A 348 -7.75 18.51 -0.05
CA GLU A 348 -6.71 19.51 -0.10
C GLU A 348 -7.13 20.75 -0.89
N LYS A 349 -6.56 21.90 -0.54
CA LYS A 349 -6.74 23.13 -1.33
C LYS A 349 -5.79 23.15 -2.53
N PHE A 350 -6.22 23.75 -3.63
CA PHE A 350 -5.41 23.77 -4.84
C PHE A 350 -4.33 24.85 -4.79
N ILE A 351 -3.10 24.46 -5.13
CA ILE A 351 -2.04 25.37 -5.58
C ILE A 351 -1.92 25.17 -7.09
N GLN A 352 -2.28 26.21 -7.85
CA GLN A 352 -2.32 26.18 -9.31
C GLN A 352 -1.00 26.69 -9.87
N MET A 353 -0.24 25.80 -10.51
CA MET A 353 0.95 26.17 -11.26
C MET A 353 0.55 26.96 -12.52
N PRO A 354 1.33 27.97 -12.92
CA PRO A 354 0.96 28.90 -14.00
C PRO A 354 0.89 28.24 -15.39
N HIS A 355 1.51 27.07 -15.57
CA HIS A 355 1.57 26.37 -16.86
C HIS A 355 1.13 24.92 -16.72
N THR A 356 1.95 24.11 -16.05
CA THR A 356 1.67 22.70 -15.76
C THR A 356 2.22 22.36 -14.39
N TYR A 357 1.54 21.47 -13.68
CA TYR A 357 2.04 20.89 -12.44
C TYR A 357 3.19 19.92 -12.68
N GLN A 358 3.25 19.31 -13.87
CA GLN A 358 4.20 18.24 -14.15
C GLN A 358 5.56 18.83 -14.51
N ILE A 359 6.54 18.56 -13.66
CA ILE A 359 7.95 18.81 -13.93
C ILE A 359 8.59 17.65 -14.69
N ASN A 360 9.65 17.93 -15.44
CA ASN A 360 10.48 16.94 -16.12
C ASN A 360 11.96 17.35 -15.97
N SER A 361 12.86 16.38 -15.83
CA SER A 361 14.28 16.63 -15.53
C SER A 361 15.24 16.21 -16.63
#